data_AF-E5VKB2-F1
#
_entry.id   AF-E5VKB2-F1
#
_cell.length_a   1.000
_cell.length_b   1.000
_cell.length_c   1.000
_cell.angle_alpha   90.00
_cell.angle_beta   90.00
_cell.angle_gamma   90.00
#
_symmetry.space_group_name_H-M   'P 1'
#
loop_
_entity.id
_entity.type
_entity.pdbx_description
1 polymer ?
#
loop_
_entity_poly.entity_id
_entity_poly.type
_entity_poly.pdbx_seq_one_letter_code
_entity_poly.pdbx_strand_id
1 'polypeptide(L)'
;MILGLENQSKIHYAMPLRHMIGDAFSYLKEYKELEAKNKKYKNYKTKHEFLSKFQKTDRLHPIVTICIYYGEDSLKLEQEGVELNMCKALEELEERGREKGRIEGRVEGAIKIYKKMEASREDTIKNIMEDFSLDKEVADKYVEEYY
;
A
#
# COMPACT_ATOMS: atom_id res chain seq x y z
N MET A 1 16.46 3.41 13.50
CA MET A 1 15.09 3.84 13.20
C MET A 1 14.23 2.59 13.24
N ILE A 2 13.07 2.66 13.90
CA ILE A 2 12.13 1.54 14.04
C ILE A 2 10.87 1.93 13.26
N LEU A 3 10.41 1.03 12.39
CA LEU A 3 9.18 1.19 11.63
C LEU A 3 8.15 0.16 12.12
N GLY A 4 7.03 0.64 12.64
CA GLY A 4 5.87 -0.16 13.01
C GLY A 4 4.80 -0.12 11.92
N LEU A 5 4.16 -1.25 11.66
CA LEU A 5 2.99 -1.36 10.81
C LEU A 5 1.88 -2.07 11.59
N GLU A 6 0.74 -1.40 11.78
CA GLU A 6 -0.42 -1.95 12.48
C GLU A 6 -1.61 -1.99 11.52
N ASN A 7 -2.17 -3.17 11.29
CA ASN A 7 -3.31 -3.38 10.39
C ASN A 7 -4.58 -3.61 11.22
N GLN A 8 -5.66 -2.86 10.95
CA GLN A 8 -6.92 -2.95 11.68
C GLN A 8 -8.15 -3.07 10.79
N SER A 9 -8.97 -4.10 11.05
CA SER A 9 -10.27 -4.29 10.39
C SER A 9 -11.43 -3.57 11.11
N LYS A 10 -11.20 -3.07 12.33
CA LYS A 10 -12.20 -2.34 13.13
C LYS A 10 -11.63 -1.06 13.68
N ILE A 11 -12.44 0.00 13.72
CA ILE A 11 -12.02 1.28 14.26
C ILE A 11 -11.81 1.14 15.77
N HIS A 12 -10.57 1.31 16.20
CA HIS A 12 -10.22 1.40 17.62
C HIS A 12 -9.85 2.85 17.94
N TYR A 13 -10.82 3.63 18.43
CA TYR A 13 -10.65 5.07 18.70
C TYR A 13 -9.49 5.43 19.63
N ALA A 14 -9.11 4.53 20.55
CA ALA A 14 -7.95 4.71 21.43
C ALA A 14 -6.61 4.23 20.83
N MET A 15 -6.53 3.98 19.52
CA MET A 15 -5.27 3.56 18.88
C MET A 15 -4.16 4.60 18.91
N PRO A 16 -4.42 5.91 18.74
CA PRO A 16 -3.39 6.93 18.94
C PRO A 16 -2.75 6.84 20.33
N LEU A 17 -3.57 6.63 21.37
CA LEU A 17 -3.10 6.46 22.74
C LEU A 17 -2.27 5.18 22.90
N ARG A 18 -2.74 4.05 22.35
CA ARG A 18 -2.01 2.78 22.40
C ARG A 18 -0.64 2.87 21.73
N HIS A 19 -0.55 3.47 20.54
CA HIS A 19 0.73 3.67 19.85
C HIS A 19 1.66 4.59 20.64
N MET A 20 1.15 5.73 21.14
CA MET A 20 1.95 6.65 21.95
C MET A 20 2.54 5.96 23.19
N ILE A 21 1.76 5.13 23.88
CA ILE A 21 2.24 4.37 25.05
C ILE A 21 3.31 3.36 24.63
N GLY A 22 3.10 2.63 23.52
CA GLY A 22 4.08 1.67 23.00
C GLY A 22 5.41 2.33 22.63
N ASP A 23 5.36 3.48 21.94
CA ASP A 23 6.54 4.25 21.57
C ASP A 23 7.27 4.78 22.81
N ALA A 24 6.53 5.34 23.77
CA ALA A 24 7.09 5.83 25.03
C ALA A 24 7.82 4.73 25.82
N PHE A 25 7.24 3.53 25.90
CA PHE A 25 7.90 2.39 26.56
C PHE A 25 9.16 1.93 25.82
N SER A 26 9.14 1.99 24.49
CA SER A 26 10.28 1.62 23.67
C SER A 26 11.45 2.59 23.88
N TYR A 27 11.18 3.90 23.87
CA TYR A 27 12.18 4.91 24.21
C TYR A 27 12.67 4.79 25.66
N LEU A 28 11.80 4.48 26.61
CA LEU A 28 12.19 4.27 28.01
C LEU A 28 13.14 3.08 28.17
N LYS A 29 12.90 1.99 27.43
CA LYS A 29 13.77 0.83 27.43
C LYS A 29 15.15 1.19 26.90
N GLU A 30 15.22 1.83 25.74
CA GLU A 30 16.48 2.26 25.12
C GLU A 30 17.25 3.23 26.02
N TYR A 31 16.57 4.20 26.62
CA TYR A 31 17.15 5.10 27.60
C TYR A 31 17.81 4.34 28.77
N LYS A 32 17.15 3.33 29.33
CA LYS A 32 17.71 2.53 30.43
C LYS A 32 18.96 1.75 30.02
N GLU A 33 19.00 1.26 28.78
CA GLU A 33 20.17 0.58 28.23
C GLU A 33 21.35 1.55 28.07
N LEU A 34 21.09 2.76 27.56
CA LEU A 34 22.10 3.83 27.47
C LEU A 34 22.57 4.29 28.85
N GLU A 35 21.66 4.46 29.81
CA GLU A 35 22.00 4.80 31.19
C GLU A 35 22.94 3.74 31.82
N ALA A 36 22.63 2.45 31.64
CA ALA A 36 23.46 1.36 32.16
C ALA A 36 24.87 1.39 31.53
N LYS A 37 24.94 1.62 30.21
CA LYS A 37 26.20 1.79 29.48
C LYS A 37 27.00 2.98 30.02
N ASN A 38 26.37 4.16 30.13
CA ASN A 38 27.02 5.38 30.59
C ASN A 38 27.49 5.28 32.05
N LYS A 39 26.72 4.60 32.92
CA LYS A 39 27.15 4.29 34.30
C LYS A 39 28.39 3.40 34.33
N LYS A 40 28.52 2.43 33.41
CA LYS A 40 29.68 1.54 33.33
C LYS A 40 30.95 2.29 32.90
N TYR A 41 30.85 3.16 31.88
CA TYR A 41 32.00 3.90 31.35
C TYR A 41 32.31 5.21 32.08
N LYS A 42 31.37 5.75 32.88
CA LYS A 42 31.48 6.97 33.70
C LYS A 42 31.99 8.24 32.97
N ASN A 43 31.84 8.30 31.65
CA ASN A 43 32.38 9.40 30.82
C ASN A 43 31.48 10.64 30.74
N TYR A 44 30.88 11.08 31.85
CA TYR A 44 30.05 12.29 31.85
C TYR A 44 30.93 13.55 31.78
N LYS A 45 30.68 14.44 30.82
CA LYS A 45 31.47 15.66 30.63
C LYS A 45 30.89 16.87 31.36
N THR A 46 29.58 16.86 31.62
CA THR A 46 28.88 17.98 32.28
C THR A 46 27.98 17.52 33.42
N LYS A 47 27.63 18.46 34.32
CA LYS A 47 26.66 18.22 35.40
C LYS A 47 25.29 17.80 34.85
N HIS A 48 24.87 18.38 33.72
CA HIS A 48 23.58 18.05 33.10
C HIS A 48 23.55 16.61 32.58
N GLU A 49 24.60 16.15 31.90
CA GLU A 49 24.73 14.75 31.46
C GLU A 49 24.73 13.78 32.64
N PHE A 50 25.39 14.14 33.75
CA PHE A 50 25.40 13.31 34.95
C PHE A 50 24.03 13.19 35.60
N LEU A 51 23.24 14.28 35.62
CA LEU A 51 21.89 14.28 36.21
C LEU A 51 20.88 13.57 35.31
N SER A 52 20.93 13.80 33.99
CA SER A 52 20.04 13.16 33.02
C SER A 52 20.42 11.71 32.70
N LYS A 53 21.65 11.28 33.04
CA LYS A 53 22.24 9.99 32.65
C LYS A 53 22.34 9.78 31.14
N PHE A 54 22.21 10.85 30.37
CA PHE A 54 22.16 10.86 28.92
C PHE A 54 23.22 11.83 28.39
N GLN A 55 24.11 11.34 27.54
CA GLN A 55 25.21 12.13 26.97
C GLN A 55 24.74 12.89 25.73
N LYS A 56 25.42 14.00 25.40
CA LYS A 56 25.14 14.76 24.15
C LYS A 56 25.29 13.91 22.88
N THR A 57 26.10 12.87 22.93
CA THR A 57 26.34 11.93 21.82
C THR A 57 25.32 10.79 21.76
N ASP A 58 24.55 10.56 22.83
CA ASP A 58 23.55 9.52 22.83
C ASP A 58 22.41 9.85 21.85
N ARG A 59 21.89 8.81 21.22
CA ARG A 59 20.80 8.91 20.23
C ARG A 59 19.78 7.84 20.57
N LEU A 60 18.51 8.24 20.55
CA LEU A 60 17.39 7.31 20.56
C LEU A 60 17.01 6.99 19.13
N HIS A 61 16.61 5.76 18.86
CA HIS A 61 16.14 5.39 17.53
C HIS A 61 14.74 5.96 17.31
N PRO A 62 14.54 6.84 16.30
CA PRO A 62 13.21 7.35 16.01
C PRO A 62 12.28 6.19 15.63
N ILE A 63 11.08 6.23 16.17
CA ILE A 63 10.00 5.26 15.94
C ILE A 63 8.93 5.95 15.09
N VAL A 64 8.56 5.31 13.99
CA VAL A 64 7.44 5.73 13.14
C VAL A 64 6.50 4.53 13.04
N THR A 65 5.24 4.72 13.39
CA THR A 65 4.22 3.66 13.33
C THR A 65 3.12 4.09 12.37
N ILE A 66 2.89 3.29 11.32
CA ILE A 66 1.80 3.48 10.37
C ILE A 66 0.66 2.54 10.75
N CYS A 67 -0.52 3.11 10.95
CA CYS A 67 -1.74 2.36 11.22
C CYS A 67 -2.61 2.33 9.96
N ILE A 68 -2.82 1.17 9.37
CA ILE A 68 -3.67 0.97 8.19
C ILE A 68 -5.03 0.43 8.65
N TYR A 69 -6.07 1.22 8.42
CA TYR A 69 -7.45 0.79 8.59
C TYR A 69 -8.00 0.25 7.27
N TYR A 70 -8.65 -0.91 7.34
CA TYR A 70 -9.19 -1.62 6.19
C TYR A 70 -10.60 -2.18 6.41
N GLY A 71 -11.33 -1.62 7.36
CA GLY A 71 -12.72 -2.01 7.59
C GLY A 71 -13.68 -1.32 6.62
N GLU A 72 -14.89 -1.89 6.55
CA GLU A 72 -15.97 -1.42 5.67
C GLU A 72 -16.58 -0.09 6.13
N ASP A 73 -16.39 0.30 7.40
CA ASP A 73 -16.92 1.57 7.91
C ASP A 73 -16.15 2.74 7.30
N SER A 74 -16.84 3.60 6.53
CA SER A 74 -16.23 4.81 5.98
C SER A 74 -15.76 5.75 7.09
N LEU A 75 -14.45 6.00 7.14
CA LEU A 75 -13.88 7.08 7.94
C LEU A 75 -14.29 8.40 7.28
N LYS A 76 -15.41 8.99 7.73
CA LYS A 76 -15.81 10.35 7.35
C LYS A 76 -14.87 11.34 8.03
N LEU A 77 -13.72 11.59 7.42
CA LEU A 77 -12.83 12.66 7.83
C LEU A 77 -13.42 13.97 7.29
N GLU A 78 -13.89 14.86 8.18
CA GLU A 78 -14.28 16.24 7.85
C GLU A 78 -13.06 17.13 7.56
N GLN A 79 -12.14 16.64 6.73
CA GLN A 79 -11.11 17.45 6.11
C GLN A 79 -11.21 17.22 4.61
N GLU A 80 -11.44 18.30 3.88
CA GLU A 80 -11.46 18.33 2.41
C GLU A 80 -10.22 17.61 1.86
N GLY A 81 -10.40 16.39 1.34
CA GLY A 81 -9.33 15.72 0.62
C GLY A 81 -9.28 14.21 0.85
N VAL A 82 -9.98 13.50 -0.03
CA VAL A 82 -9.78 12.09 -0.40
C VAL A 82 -10.24 11.06 0.63
N GLU A 83 -11.52 10.68 0.51
CA GLU A 83 -12.07 9.44 1.05
C GLU A 83 -11.54 8.24 0.25
N LEU A 84 -10.28 7.87 0.44
CA LEU A 84 -9.72 6.60 -0.08
C LEU A 84 -10.03 5.48 0.92
N ASN A 85 -11.21 4.88 0.80
CA ASN A 85 -11.53 3.65 1.51
C ASN A 85 -10.87 2.47 0.77
N MET A 86 -9.98 1.73 1.44
CA MET A 86 -9.28 0.60 0.81
C MET A 86 -10.23 -0.51 0.37
N CYS A 87 -11.35 -0.75 1.08
CA CYS A 87 -12.38 -1.70 0.62
C CYS A 87 -12.94 -1.24 -0.72
N LYS A 88 -13.28 0.04 -0.84
CA LYS A 88 -13.75 0.61 -2.12
C LYS A 88 -12.68 0.50 -3.21
N ALA A 89 -11.40 0.74 -2.87
CA ALA A 89 -10.30 0.58 -3.82
C ALA A 89 -10.11 -0.89 -4.25
N LEU A 90 -10.28 -1.85 -3.34
CA LEU A 90 -10.22 -3.29 -3.62
C LEU A 90 -11.42 -3.75 -4.46
N GLU A 91 -12.62 -3.28 -4.14
CA GLU A 91 -13.85 -3.52 -4.92
C GLU A 91 -13.71 -2.97 -6.35
N GLU A 92 -13.25 -1.73 -6.50
CA GLU A 92 -12.99 -1.11 -7.81
C GLU A 92 -11.88 -1.83 -8.58
N LEU A 93 -10.88 -2.39 -7.91
CA LEU A 93 -9.85 -3.22 -8.55
C LEU A 93 -10.40 -4.58 -8.99
N GLU A 94 -11.25 -5.21 -8.17
CA GLU A 94 -11.89 -6.48 -8.49
C GLU A 94 -12.88 -6.33 -9.65
N GLU A 95 -13.71 -5.29 -9.64
CA GLU A 95 -14.64 -4.98 -10.73
C GLU A 95 -13.90 -4.70 -12.04
N ARG A 96 -12.85 -3.86 -12.01
CA ARG A 96 -12.00 -3.63 -13.19
C ARG A 96 -11.35 -4.91 -13.69
N GLY A 97 -10.90 -5.78 -12.78
CA GLY A 97 -10.35 -7.09 -13.14
C GLY A 97 -11.38 -7.98 -13.83
N ARG A 98 -12.62 -8.05 -13.30
CA ARG A 98 -13.72 -8.81 -13.90
C ARG A 98 -14.13 -8.29 -15.27
N GLU A 99 -14.26 -6.97 -15.42
CA GLU A 99 -14.63 -6.33 -16.69
C GLU A 99 -13.55 -6.57 -17.74
N LYS A 100 -12.28 -6.36 -17.38
CA LYS A 100 -11.15 -6.62 -18.27
C LYS A 100 -11.11 -8.08 -18.72
N GLY A 101 -11.26 -9.03 -17.79
CA GLY A 101 -11.30 -10.46 -18.12
C GLY A 101 -12.49 -10.85 -19.02
N ARG A 102 -13.65 -10.19 -18.86
CA ARG A 102 -14.81 -10.41 -19.73
C ARG A 102 -14.56 -9.90 -21.15
N ILE A 103 -13.94 -8.73 -21.30
CA ILE A 103 -13.60 -8.17 -22.61
C ILE A 103 -12.55 -9.06 -23.29
N GLU A 104 -11.48 -9.41 -22.59
CA GLU A 104 -10.42 -10.30 -23.07
C GLU A 104 -10.99 -11.63 -23.58
N GLY A 105 -11.83 -12.30 -22.79
CA GLY A 105 -12.44 -13.57 -23.20
C GLY A 105 -13.38 -13.45 -24.40
N ARG A 106 -14.09 -12.33 -24.56
CA ARG A 106 -14.95 -12.09 -25.72
C ARG A 106 -14.13 -11.83 -26.98
N VAL A 107 -13.07 -11.03 -26.88
CA VAL A 107 -12.18 -10.70 -27.99
C VAL A 107 -11.42 -11.94 -28.45
N GLU A 108 -10.84 -12.72 -27.53
CA GLU A 108 -10.20 -14.00 -27.83
C GLU A 108 -11.17 -14.95 -28.57
N GLY A 109 -12.41 -15.07 -28.06
CA GLY A 109 -13.44 -15.89 -28.69
C GLY A 109 -13.76 -15.45 -30.12
N ALA A 110 -13.87 -14.14 -30.36
CA ALA A 110 -14.11 -13.57 -31.68
C ALA A 110 -12.94 -13.84 -32.63
N ILE A 111 -11.70 -13.59 -32.20
CA ILE A 111 -10.47 -13.87 -32.97
C ILE A 111 -10.42 -15.34 -33.39
N LYS A 112 -10.73 -16.26 -32.48
CA LYS A 112 -10.76 -17.70 -32.76
C LYS A 112 -11.84 -18.08 -33.80
N ILE A 113 -12.98 -17.38 -33.81
CA ILE A 113 -14.03 -17.55 -34.81
C ILE A 113 -13.57 -17.01 -36.17
N TYR A 114 -13.03 -15.80 -36.23
CA TYR A 114 -12.53 -15.21 -37.48
C TYR A 114 -11.41 -16.04 -38.10
N LYS A 115 -10.49 -16.56 -37.28
CA LYS A 115 -9.44 -17.49 -37.72
C LYS A 115 -10.03 -18.79 -38.30
N LYS A 116 -11.08 -19.35 -37.69
CA LYS A 116 -11.79 -20.53 -38.23
C LYS A 116 -12.53 -20.25 -39.53
N MET A 117 -12.93 -18.99 -39.77
CA MET A 117 -13.56 -18.55 -41.01
C MET A 117 -12.53 -18.15 -42.08
N GLU A 118 -11.23 -18.42 -41.86
CA GLU A 118 -10.14 -18.06 -42.77
C GLU A 118 -10.07 -16.56 -43.10
N ALA A 119 -10.51 -15.70 -42.17
CA ALA A 119 -10.37 -14.25 -42.31
C ALA A 119 -8.88 -13.85 -42.38
N SER A 120 -8.55 -12.71 -42.97
CA SER A 120 -7.17 -12.20 -42.88
C SER A 120 -6.91 -11.60 -41.49
N ARG A 121 -5.63 -11.44 -41.11
CA ARG A 121 -5.25 -10.73 -39.87
C ARG A 121 -5.75 -9.29 -39.89
N GLU A 122 -5.66 -8.62 -41.03
CA GLU A 122 -6.09 -7.23 -41.22
C GLU A 122 -7.61 -7.08 -41.05
N ASP A 123 -8.39 -8.01 -41.62
CA ASP A 123 -9.85 -8.03 -41.45
C ASP A 123 -10.25 -8.34 -40.02
N THR A 124 -9.50 -9.23 -39.35
CA THR A 124 -9.74 -9.58 -37.94
C THR A 124 -9.51 -8.37 -37.04
N ILE A 125 -8.42 -7.61 -37.25
CA ILE A 125 -8.13 -6.37 -36.52
C ILE A 125 -9.27 -5.37 -36.72
N LYS A 126 -9.71 -5.15 -37.96
CA LYS A 126 -10.80 -4.21 -38.26
C LYS A 126 -12.12 -4.61 -37.59
N ASN A 127 -12.48 -5.90 -37.66
CA ASN A 127 -13.72 -6.41 -37.09
C ASN A 127 -13.73 -6.29 -35.56
N ILE A 128 -12.64 -6.63 -34.87
CA ILE A 128 -12.60 -6.50 -33.40
C ILE A 128 -12.53 -5.04 -32.94
N MET A 129 -11.92 -4.14 -33.73
CA MET A 129 -11.95 -2.71 -33.46
C MET A 129 -13.38 -2.18 -33.50
N GLU A 130 -14.17 -2.57 -34.51
CA GLU A 130 -15.57 -2.17 -34.64
C GLU A 130 -16.46 -2.83 -33.56
N ASP A 131 -16.39 -4.14 -33.40
CA ASP A 131 -17.28 -4.92 -32.52
C ASP A 131 -17.06 -4.65 -31.02
N PHE A 132 -15.83 -4.27 -30.64
CA PHE A 132 -15.45 -4.05 -29.24
C PHE A 132 -15.03 -2.61 -28.96
N SER A 133 -15.13 -1.70 -29.94
CA SER A 133 -14.74 -0.29 -29.82
C SER A 133 -13.30 -0.14 -29.30
N LEU A 134 -12.38 -0.94 -29.84
CA LEU A 134 -10.98 -0.98 -29.43
C LEU A 134 -10.14 -0.05 -30.29
N ASP A 135 -9.14 0.58 -29.68
CA ASP A 135 -8.09 1.29 -30.40
C ASP A 135 -7.22 0.33 -31.21
N LYS A 136 -6.67 0.84 -32.32
CA LYS A 136 -5.86 0.04 -33.25
C LYS A 136 -4.69 -0.67 -32.56
N GLU A 137 -3.96 0.03 -31.69
CA GLU A 137 -2.84 -0.56 -30.95
C GLU A 137 -3.26 -1.72 -30.04
N VAL A 138 -4.45 -1.62 -29.44
CA VAL A 138 -4.99 -2.64 -28.54
C VAL A 138 -5.45 -3.86 -29.35
N ALA A 139 -6.14 -3.61 -30.47
CA ALA A 139 -6.57 -4.66 -31.39
C ALA A 139 -5.40 -5.42 -32.02
N ASP A 140 -4.36 -4.71 -32.47
CA ASP A 140 -3.14 -5.30 -33.02
C ASP A 140 -2.49 -6.24 -31.99
N LYS A 141 -2.42 -5.82 -30.73
CA LYS A 141 -1.87 -6.64 -29.65
C LYS A 141 -2.68 -7.93 -29.43
N TYR A 142 -4.01 -7.85 -29.39
CA TYR A 142 -4.86 -9.04 -29.20
C TYR A 142 -4.74 -10.01 -30.38
N VAL A 143 -4.64 -9.53 -31.61
CA VAL A 143 -4.45 -10.40 -32.77
C VAL A 143 -3.06 -11.04 -32.76
N GLU A 144 -2.00 -10.31 -32.43
CA GLU A 144 -0.66 -10.90 -32.30
C GLU A 144 -0.58 -11.97 -31.19
N GLU A 145 -1.35 -11.81 -30.11
CA GLU A 145 -1.34 -12.74 -28.98
C GLU A 145 -2.18 -14.01 -29.24
N TYR A 146 -3.31 -13.89 -29.96
CA TYR A 146 -4.31 -14.96 -30.05
C TYR A 146 -4.60 -15.49 -31.48
N TYR A 147 -3.99 -14.93 -32.52
CA TYR A 147 -4.20 -15.31 -33.94
C TYR A 147 -3.11 -16.23 -34.50
#